data_AF-A0A6M1MG55-F1
#
_entry.id   AF-A0A6M1MG55-F1
#
_cell.length_a   1.000
_cell.length_b   1.000
_cell.length_c   1.000
_cell.angle_alpha   90.00
_cell.angle_beta   90.00
_cell.angle_gamma   90.00
#
_symmetry.space_group_name_H-M   'P 1'
#
loop_
_entity.id
_entity.type
_entity.pdbx_description
1 polymer ?
#
loop_
_entity_poly.entity_id
_entity_poly.type
_entity_poly.pdbx_seq_one_letter_code
_entity_poly.pdbx_strand_id
1 'polypeptide(L)'
;MTDRIPQDERAAALAPLGETGWAAVPGRDAIRKIWKFRSFSEAWGFMSRAALRAEKLNHHPEWSNTYNVVDVTLTTHSCEGLSPLDIQLAGFMDKIAPGAEVQRDHGEPVSCLCELHHRKA
;
A
#
# COMPACT_ATOMS: atom_id res chain seq x y z
N MET A 1 -8.79 17.61 11.06
CA MET A 1 -7.32 17.62 11.10
C MET A 1 -6.91 16.48 12.02
N THR A 2 -6.00 15.63 11.57
CA THR A 2 -5.47 14.50 12.35
C THR A 2 -3.98 14.73 12.53
N ASP A 3 -3.47 14.47 13.74
CA ASP A 3 -2.06 14.67 14.05
C ASP A 3 -1.19 13.54 13.50
N ARG A 4 0.09 13.86 13.28
CA ARG A 4 1.10 12.86 12.91
C ARG A 4 1.35 11.89 14.07
N ILE A 5 1.73 10.67 13.74
CA ILE A 5 2.21 9.71 14.73
C ILE A 5 3.51 10.27 15.36
N PRO A 6 3.57 10.40 16.70
CA PRO A 6 4.77 10.82 17.42
C PRO A 6 5.97 9.91 17.12
N GLN A 7 7.18 10.47 17.15
CA GLN A 7 8.39 9.72 16.77
C GLN A 7 8.68 8.52 17.69
N ASP A 8 8.40 8.66 18.97
CA ASP A 8 8.53 7.61 19.99
C ASP A 8 7.50 6.48 19.82
N GLU A 9 6.32 6.77 19.28
CA GLU A 9 5.27 5.77 19.00
C GLU A 9 5.42 5.10 17.63
N ARG A 10 6.14 5.75 16.71
CA ARG A 10 6.22 5.37 15.30
C ARG A 10 6.76 3.96 15.07
N ALA A 11 7.80 3.56 15.80
CA ALA A 11 8.38 2.23 15.67
C ALA A 11 7.36 1.13 16.02
N ALA A 12 6.62 1.31 17.12
CA ALA A 12 5.60 0.37 17.56
C ALA A 12 4.40 0.33 16.59
N ALA A 13 3.97 1.49 16.08
CA ALA A 13 2.86 1.57 15.13
C ALA A 13 3.17 0.92 13.77
N LEU A 14 4.42 1.04 13.30
CA LEU A 14 4.83 0.56 11.97
C LEU A 14 5.35 -0.88 11.97
N ALA A 15 5.84 -1.41 13.09
CA ALA A 15 6.41 -2.76 13.14
C ALA A 15 5.47 -3.84 12.57
N PRO A 16 4.16 -3.90 12.92
CA PRO A 16 3.25 -4.91 12.36
C PRO A 16 3.06 -4.77 10.85
N LEU A 17 3.07 -3.54 10.33
CA LEU A 17 2.94 -3.30 8.89
C LEU A 17 4.22 -3.71 8.15
N GLY A 18 5.39 -3.52 8.77
CA GLY A 18 6.67 -3.99 8.25
C GLY A 18 6.70 -5.50 8.03
N GLU A 19 6.12 -6.29 8.94
CA GLU A 19 6.05 -7.75 8.84
C GLU A 19 5.24 -8.22 7.62
N THR A 20 4.22 -7.45 7.23
CA THR A 20 3.38 -7.75 6.06
C THR A 20 3.95 -7.18 4.75
N GLY A 21 5.03 -6.39 4.80
CA GLY A 21 5.72 -5.85 3.63
C GLY A 21 5.42 -4.39 3.30
N TRP A 22 4.87 -3.61 4.23
CA TRP A 22 4.93 -2.15 4.11
C TRP A 22 6.35 -1.67 4.43
N ALA A 23 6.83 -0.63 3.73
CA ALA A 23 8.10 0.00 4.05
C ALA A 23 8.04 1.52 3.85
N ALA A 24 8.95 2.24 4.50
CA ALA A 24 9.06 3.68 4.37
C ALA A 24 9.46 4.09 2.94
N VAL A 25 8.95 5.23 2.48
CA VAL A 25 9.34 5.84 1.20
C VAL A 25 10.57 6.74 1.43
N PRO A 26 11.70 6.53 0.73
CA PRO A 26 12.87 7.39 0.86
C PRO A 26 12.54 8.86 0.57
N GLY A 27 12.93 9.76 1.46
CA GLY A 27 12.74 11.21 1.30
C GLY A 27 11.31 11.71 1.52
N ARG A 28 10.38 10.86 1.98
CA ARG A 28 8.98 11.23 2.20
C ARG A 28 8.43 10.56 3.46
N ASP A 29 7.67 11.29 4.26
CA ASP A 29 6.97 10.71 5.42
C ASP A 29 5.72 9.92 5.00
N ALA A 30 5.97 8.77 4.37
CA ALA A 30 4.95 7.90 3.81
C ALA A 30 5.37 6.42 3.90
N ILE A 31 4.40 5.52 3.81
CA ILE A 31 4.63 4.08 3.67
C ILE A 31 4.13 3.59 2.31
N ARG A 32 4.83 2.62 1.74
CA ARG A 32 4.49 2.01 0.46
C ARG A 32 4.36 0.50 0.60
N LYS A 33 3.50 -0.11 -0.21
CA LYS A 33 3.41 -1.56 -0.37
C LYS A 33 2.94 -1.91 -1.78
N ILE A 34 3.51 -2.98 -2.33
CA ILE A 34 3.24 -3.44 -3.69
C ILE A 34 2.65 -4.85 -3.61
N TRP A 35 1.40 -4.99 -4.06
CA TRP A 35 0.73 -6.29 -4.19
C TRP A 35 0.77 -6.78 -5.63
N LYS A 36 1.02 -8.08 -5.78
CA LYS A 36 0.96 -8.84 -7.04
C LYS A 36 -0.13 -9.90 -6.92
N PHE A 37 -1.25 -9.66 -7.60
CA PHE A 37 -2.41 -10.56 -7.67
C PHE A 37 -2.25 -11.57 -8.81
N ARG A 38 -3.15 -12.55 -8.92
CA ARG A 38 -3.10 -13.54 -10.01
C ARG A 38 -3.70 -13.03 -11.32
N SER A 39 -4.49 -11.95 -11.25
CA SER A 39 -5.15 -11.35 -12.41
C SER A 39 -5.52 -9.89 -12.15
N PHE A 40 -5.88 -9.16 -13.22
CA PHE A 40 -6.48 -7.83 -13.10
C PHE A 40 -7.81 -7.83 -12.32
N SER A 41 -8.64 -8.87 -12.47
CA SER A 41 -9.92 -8.95 -11.76
C SER A 41 -9.74 -9.01 -10.24
N GLU A 42 -8.75 -9.77 -9.77
CA GLU A 42 -8.39 -9.80 -8.34
C GLU A 42 -7.85 -8.46 -7.84
N ALA A 43 -6.95 -7.84 -8.61
CA ALA A 43 -6.41 -6.52 -8.29
C ALA A 43 -7.53 -5.46 -8.20
N TRP A 44 -8.43 -5.44 -9.17
CA TRP A 44 -9.56 -4.52 -9.19
C TRP A 44 -10.56 -4.76 -8.06
N GLY A 45 -10.80 -6.03 -7.70
CA GLY A 45 -11.64 -6.41 -6.56
C GLY A 45 -11.02 -5.97 -5.22
N PHE A 46 -9.69 -6.01 -5.09
CA PHE A 46 -8.98 -5.40 -3.97
C PHE A 46 -9.15 -3.88 -3.94
N MET A 47 -8.86 -3.18 -5.04
CA MET A 47 -8.96 -1.72 -5.13
C MET A 47 -10.38 -1.24 -4.83
N SER A 48 -11.40 -1.91 -5.36
CA SER A 48 -12.81 -1.55 -5.13
C SER A 48 -13.18 -1.60 -3.65
N ARG A 49 -12.76 -2.65 -2.92
CA ARG A 49 -13.00 -2.78 -1.48
C ARG A 49 -12.20 -1.76 -0.67
N ALA A 50 -10.96 -1.49 -1.06
CA ALA A 50 -10.11 -0.47 -0.46
C ALA A 50 -10.71 0.94 -0.61
N ALA A 51 -11.24 1.27 -1.79
CA ALA A 51 -11.90 2.55 -2.06
C ALA A 51 -13.11 2.80 -1.14
N LEU A 52 -13.96 1.79 -0.93
CA LEU A 52 -15.09 1.90 0.00
C LEU A 52 -14.63 2.18 1.44
N ARG A 53 -13.50 1.61 1.87
CA ARG A 53 -12.92 1.89 3.18
C ARG A 53 -12.31 3.28 3.25
N ALA A 54 -11.61 3.70 2.20
CA ALA A 54 -11.01 5.02 2.07
C ALA A 54 -12.09 6.12 2.21
N GLU A 55 -13.20 5.99 1.49
CA GLU A 55 -14.35 6.89 1.60
C GLU A 55 -14.91 6.94 3.03
N LYS A 56 -15.10 5.78 3.66
CA LYS A 56 -15.60 5.73 5.05
C LYS A 56 -14.64 6.38 6.05
N LEU A 57 -13.33 6.33 5.80
CA LEU A 57 -12.31 6.97 6.62
C LEU A 57 -12.08 8.45 6.26
N ASN A 58 -12.63 8.91 5.14
CA ASN A 58 -12.25 10.17 4.50
C ASN A 58 -10.71 10.29 4.38
N HIS A 59 -10.07 9.21 3.95
CA HIS A 59 -8.62 9.08 3.82
C HIS A 59 -8.28 8.24 2.61
N HIS A 60 -7.67 8.83 1.60
CA HIS A 60 -7.49 8.23 0.28
C HIS A 60 -6.05 7.80 0.04
N PRO A 61 -5.82 6.63 -0.61
CA PRO A 61 -4.49 6.21 -0.99
C PRO A 61 -3.98 6.98 -2.22
N GLU A 62 -2.66 7.07 -2.34
CA GLU A 62 -2.01 7.27 -3.63
C GLU A 62 -1.67 5.90 -4.19
N TRP A 63 -2.11 5.57 -5.40
CA TRP A 63 -1.78 4.28 -5.99
C TRP A 63 -1.63 4.31 -7.50
N SER A 64 -0.97 3.29 -8.03
CA SER A 64 -0.99 2.93 -9.45
C SER A 64 -1.39 1.46 -9.59
N ASN A 65 -2.03 1.14 -10.72
CA ASN A 65 -2.38 -0.23 -11.06
C ASN A 65 -1.92 -0.55 -12.48
N THR A 66 -1.20 -1.66 -12.63
CA THR A 66 -0.75 -2.19 -13.91
C THR A 66 -1.08 -3.67 -13.95
N TYR A 67 -2.19 -4.00 -14.64
CA TYR A 67 -2.74 -5.36 -14.70
C TYR A 67 -2.93 -5.97 -13.30
N ASN A 68 -2.12 -6.96 -12.94
CA ASN A 68 -2.22 -7.69 -11.68
C ASN A 68 -1.45 -7.02 -10.53
N VAL A 69 -0.81 -5.89 -10.74
CA VAL A 69 0.01 -5.21 -9.73
C VAL A 69 -0.70 -3.96 -9.23
N VAL A 70 -0.74 -3.78 -7.92
CA VAL A 70 -1.22 -2.54 -7.26
C VAL A 70 -0.12 -2.04 -6.35
N ASP A 71 0.38 -0.85 -6.66
CA ASP A 71 1.43 -0.16 -5.90
C ASP A 71 0.79 1.00 -5.15
N VAL A 72 0.81 0.95 -3.82
CA VAL A 72 0.11 1.90 -2.96
C VAL A 72 1.10 2.60 -2.05
N THR A 73 0.97 3.92 -1.98
CA THR A 73 1.62 4.80 -1.02
C THR A 73 0.55 5.46 -0.13
N LEU A 74 0.78 5.46 1.18
CA LEU A 74 -0.09 6.10 2.17
C LEU A 74 0.67 7.18 2.93
N THR A 75 0.04 8.34 3.02
CA THR A 75 0.42 9.47 3.86
C THR A 75 -0.82 10.31 4.13
N THR A 76 -0.83 11.03 5.24
CA THR A 76 -1.88 12.00 5.54
C THR A 76 -1.46 13.39 5.08
N HIS A 77 -2.06 13.88 3.98
CA HIS A 77 -1.72 15.17 3.38
C HIS A 77 -1.91 16.35 4.34
N SER A 78 -2.99 16.35 5.13
CA SER A 78 -3.33 17.49 6.00
C SER A 78 -2.33 17.73 7.14
N CYS A 79 -1.51 16.74 7.48
CA CYS A 79 -0.47 16.86 8.50
C CYS A 79 0.94 16.58 7.95
N GLU A 80 1.08 16.53 6.61
CA GLU A 80 2.34 16.34 5.91
C GLU A 80 3.15 15.15 6.44
N GLY A 81 2.47 14.02 6.69
CA GLY A 81 3.14 12.82 7.18
C GLY A 81 2.21 11.68 7.57
N LEU A 82 2.78 10.69 8.24
CA LEU A 82 2.03 9.51 8.69
C LEU A 82 1.15 9.83 9.90
N SER A 83 -0.12 9.42 9.82
CA SER A 83 -1.10 9.51 10.89
C SER A 83 -1.72 8.14 11.20
N PRO A 84 -2.52 8.03 12.28
CA PRO A 84 -3.29 6.81 12.55
C PRO A 84 -4.24 6.38 11.42
N LEU A 85 -4.63 7.29 10.51
CA LEU A 85 -5.46 6.96 9.35
C LEU A 85 -4.71 6.08 8.35
N ASP A 86 -3.42 6.34 8.15
CA ASP A 86 -2.54 5.54 7.28
C ASP A 86 -2.43 4.11 7.81
N ILE A 87 -2.24 3.95 9.13
CA ILE A 87 -2.16 2.64 9.78
C ILE A 87 -3.47 1.87 9.67
N GLN A 88 -4.60 2.56 9.87
CA GLN A 88 -5.93 1.94 9.77
C GLN A 88 -6.25 1.49 8.34
N LEU A 89 -5.91 2.29 7.34
CA LEU A 89 -6.15 1.94 5.95
C LEU A 89 -5.19 0.82 5.50
N ALA A 90 -3.91 0.89 5.87
CA ALA A 90 -2.91 -0.15 5.60
C ALA A 90 -3.34 -1.50 6.18
N GLY A 91 -3.71 -1.53 7.46
CA GLY A 91 -4.16 -2.75 8.12
C GLY A 91 -5.46 -3.30 7.55
N PHE A 92 -6.34 -2.45 7.01
CA PHE A 92 -7.52 -2.92 6.27
C PHE A 92 -7.15 -3.55 4.93
N MET A 93 -6.27 -2.91 4.16
CA MET A 93 -5.79 -3.42 2.87
C MET A 93 -5.13 -4.80 3.05
N ASP A 94 -4.33 -4.98 4.09
CA ASP A 94 -3.72 -6.28 4.41
C ASP A 94 -4.76 -7.38 4.64
N LYS A 95 -5.85 -7.07 5.37
CA LYS A 95 -6.93 -8.03 5.65
C LYS A 95 -7.69 -8.48 4.41
N ILE A 96 -7.81 -7.63 3.40
CA ILE A 96 -8.59 -7.93 2.19
C ILE A 96 -7.75 -8.52 1.04
N ALA A 97 -6.42 -8.66 1.23
CA ALA A 97 -5.47 -9.19 0.25
C ALA A 97 -4.72 -10.47 0.69
N PRO A 98 -5.35 -11.46 1.38
CA PRO A 98 -4.61 -12.57 2.03
C PRO A 98 -3.88 -13.52 1.07
N GLY A 99 -4.21 -13.53 -0.22
CA GLY A 99 -3.61 -14.41 -1.23
C GLY A 99 -2.72 -13.71 -2.25
N ALA A 100 -2.48 -12.41 -2.10
CA ALA A 100 -1.60 -11.67 -3.00
C ALA A 100 -0.14 -11.87 -2.61
N GLU A 101 0.73 -12.04 -3.62
CA GLU A 101 2.17 -11.93 -3.40
C GLU A 101 2.52 -10.47 -3.08
N VAL A 102 3.53 -10.27 -2.24
CA VAL A 102 4.01 -8.92 -1.86
C VAL A 102 5.45 -8.77 -2.31
N GLN A 103 5.73 -7.73 -3.10
CA GLN A 103 7.12 -7.35 -3.39
C GLN A 103 7.68 -6.58 -2.19
N ARG A 104 8.64 -7.19 -1.50
CA ARG A 104 9.26 -6.64 -0.28
C ARG A 104 10.47 -5.76 -0.57
N ASP A 105 11.16 -6.01 -1.69
CA ASP A 105 12.25 -5.15 -2.12
C ASP A 105 11.71 -4.00 -2.97
N HIS A 106 11.70 -2.80 -2.38
CA HIS A 106 11.22 -1.59 -3.04
C HIS A 106 12.30 -0.90 -3.90
N GLY A 107 13.55 -1.39 -3.89
CA GLY A 107 14.61 -0.95 -4.79
C GLY A 107 14.55 -1.65 -6.16
N GLU A 108 13.92 -2.81 -6.23
CA GLU A 108 13.74 -3.55 -7.48
C GLU A 108 12.63 -2.95 -8.36
N PRO A 109 12.78 -2.99 -9.70
CA PRO A 109 11.72 -2.57 -10.62
C PRO A 109 10.41 -3.32 -10.37
N VAL A 110 9.30 -2.59 -10.38
CA VAL A 110 7.97 -3.18 -10.31
C VAL A 110 7.59 -3.69 -11.70
N SER A 111 7.31 -5.00 -11.81
CA SER A 111 6.92 -5.62 -13.09
C SER A 111 5.58 -6.36 -13.00
N CYS A 112 4.72 -6.20 -14.01
CA CYS A 112 3.47 -6.97 -14.15
C CYS A 112 3.67 -8.27 -14.93
N LEU A 113 2.72 -9.21 -14.80
CA LEU A 113 2.71 -10.44 -15.61
C LEU A 113 2.70 -10.15 -17.13
N CYS A 114 2.07 -9.05 -17.55
CA CYS A 114 2.06 -8.61 -18.94
C CYS A 114 3.45 -8.36 -19.51
N GLU A 115 4.32 -7.67 -18.76
CA GLU A 115 5.68 -7.35 -19.18
C GLU A 115 6.57 -8.58 -19.23
N LEU A 116 6.38 -9.52 -18.30
CA LEU A 116 7.12 -10.78 -18.28
C LEU A 116 6.79 -11.66 -19.48
N HIS A 117 5.53 -11.67 -19.93
CA HIS A 117 5.14 -12.40 -21.13
C HIS A 117 5.71 -11.78 -22.40
N HIS A 118 5.75 -10.44 -22.51
CA HIS A 118 6.36 -9.78 -23.65
C HIS A 118 7.87 -9.98 -23.76
N ARG A 119 8.61 -10.04 -22.64
CA ARG A 119 10.07 -10.28 -22.65
C ARG A 119 10.49 -11.69 -23.08
N LYS A 120 9.55 -12.63 -23.13
CA LYS A 120 9.79 -14.04 -23.50
C LYS A 120 9.39 -14.38 -24.94
N ALA A 121 8.79 -13.43 -25.65
CA ALA A 121 8.44 -13.53 -27.06
C ALA A 121 9.55 -12.90 -27.92
#